data_AF-X0UQE1-F1
#
_entry.id   AF-X0UQE1-F1
#
_cell.length_a   1.000
_cell.length_b   1.000
_cell.length_c   1.000
_cell.angle_alpha   90.00
_cell.angle_beta   90.00
_cell.angle_gamma   90.00
#
_symmetry.space_group_name_H-M   'P 1'
#
loop_
_entity.id
_entity.type
_entity.pdbx_description
1 polymer ?
#
loop_
_entity_poly.entity_id
_entity_poly.type
_entity_poly.pdbx_seq_one_letter_code
_entity_poly.pdbx_strand_id
1 'polypeptide(L)'
;YFAKVVSGLEIKEKVVFQGATAFNLGQVAALETVLGKGIVVPPWPHITGAIGAAKYAYGTSDFGNFRGFKKISNIEYNVGPYECINKNCGNDCNITRAEIKGKEKMFYFIGDRCQRYSAKKDEKKIKPPNLFKERQKIMEDACK
;
A
#
# COMPACT_ATOMS: atom_id res chain seq x y z
N TYR A 1 -9.10 -13.59 -1.92
CA TYR A 1 -9.65 -12.34 -1.35
C TYR A 1 -9.51 -12.31 0.17
N PHE A 2 -10.14 -13.24 0.90
CA PHE A 2 -10.09 -13.29 2.37
C PHE A 2 -8.68 -13.32 2.99
N ALA A 3 -7.76 -14.14 2.47
CA ALA A 3 -6.38 -14.19 2.96
C ALA A 3 -5.66 -12.83 2.93
N LYS A 4 -6.04 -11.94 2.00
CA LYS A 4 -5.42 -10.63 1.80
C LYS A 4 -6.19 -9.49 2.48
N VAL A 5 -7.52 -9.61 2.58
CA VAL A 5 -8.41 -8.54 3.05
C VAL A 5 -8.77 -8.71 4.52
N VAL A 6 -8.99 -9.94 4.96
CA VAL A 6 -9.30 -10.27 6.36
C VAL A 6 -8.01 -10.54 7.15
N SER A 7 -6.89 -10.84 6.47
CA SER A 7 -5.56 -10.96 7.08
C SER A 7 -5.51 -11.91 8.29
N GLY A 8 -6.28 -13.00 8.23
CA GLY A 8 -6.37 -14.00 9.29
C GLY A 8 -7.21 -13.60 10.52
N LEU A 9 -7.87 -12.45 10.50
CA LEU A 9 -8.78 -12.03 11.56
C LEU A 9 -10.10 -12.82 11.51
N GLU A 10 -10.75 -12.94 12.66
CA GLU A 10 -12.08 -13.55 12.75
C GLU A 10 -13.14 -12.68 12.06
N ILE A 11 -14.02 -13.31 11.28
CA ILE A 11 -15.15 -12.64 10.63
C ILE A 11 -16.34 -12.61 11.57
N LYS A 12 -16.64 -11.42 12.10
CA LYS A 12 -17.74 -11.20 13.05
C LYS A 12 -19.13 -11.37 12.41
N GLU A 13 -20.16 -11.20 13.24
CA GLU A 13 -21.58 -11.33 12.85
C GLU A 13 -21.97 -10.35 11.73
N LYS A 14 -21.64 -9.06 11.89
CA LYS A 14 -21.94 -8.03 10.90
C LYS A 14 -20.77 -7.84 9.93
N VAL A 15 -21.03 -8.09 8.65
CA VAL A 15 -20.07 -7.91 7.56
C VAL A 15 -20.53 -6.76 6.67
N VAL A 16 -19.65 -5.79 6.46
CA VAL A 16 -19.90 -4.65 5.57
C VAL A 16 -18.96 -4.78 4.37
N PHE A 17 -19.51 -4.70 3.16
CA PHE A 17 -18.71 -4.67 1.93
C PHE A 17 -18.70 -3.26 1.34
N GLN A 18 -17.50 -2.71 1.18
CA GLN A 18 -17.27 -1.31 0.79
C GLN A 18 -16.26 -1.22 -0.36
N GLY A 19 -16.12 -0.02 -0.94
CA GLY A 19 -15.34 0.21 -2.15
C GLY A 19 -16.17 0.10 -3.43
N ALA A 20 -15.64 0.60 -4.53
CA ALA A 20 -16.35 0.64 -5.82
C ALA A 20 -16.80 -0.75 -6.32
N THR A 21 -16.08 -1.81 -5.94
CA THR A 21 -16.43 -3.19 -6.28
C THR A 21 -17.74 -3.67 -5.64
N ALA A 22 -18.19 -3.04 -4.55
CA ALA A 22 -19.44 -3.40 -3.88
C ALA A 22 -20.70 -3.02 -4.68
N PHE A 23 -20.57 -2.25 -5.77
CA PHE A 23 -21.65 -2.07 -6.74
C PHE A 23 -21.94 -3.35 -7.54
N ASN A 24 -20.99 -4.28 -7.61
CA ASN A 24 -21.19 -5.55 -8.31
C ASN A 24 -21.96 -6.51 -7.41
N LEU A 25 -23.26 -6.63 -7.65
CA LEU A 25 -24.14 -7.54 -6.91
C LEU A 25 -23.72 -9.01 -7.02
N GLY A 26 -23.05 -9.41 -8.11
CA GLY A 26 -22.48 -10.76 -8.23
C GLY A 26 -21.35 -11.01 -7.24
N GLN A 27 -20.52 -10.00 -6.94
CA GLN A 27 -19.50 -10.12 -5.90
C GLN A 27 -20.13 -10.14 -4.49
N VAL A 28 -21.18 -9.36 -4.27
CA VAL A 28 -21.95 -9.38 -3.02
C VAL A 28 -22.51 -10.79 -2.79
N ALA A 29 -23.25 -11.33 -3.76
CA ALA A 29 -23.87 -12.65 -3.69
C ALA A 29 -22.84 -13.78 -3.50
N ALA A 30 -21.69 -13.69 -4.20
CA ALA A 30 -20.60 -14.65 -4.02
C ALA A 30 -20.03 -14.61 -2.59
N LEU A 31 -19.83 -13.42 -2.03
CA LEU A 31 -19.37 -13.27 -0.65
C LEU A 31 -20.41 -13.77 0.36
N GLU A 32 -21.70 -13.49 0.15
CA GLU A 32 -22.79 -14.01 0.99
C GLU A 32 -22.85 -15.54 0.97
N THR A 33 -22.69 -16.14 -0.21
CA THR A 33 -22.65 -17.59 -0.39
C THR A 33 -21.47 -18.22 0.36
N VAL A 34 -20.27 -17.65 0.20
CA VAL A 34 -19.07 -18.17 0.86
C VAL A 34 -19.12 -18.00 2.38
N LEU A 35 -19.70 -16.90 2.86
CA LEU A 35 -19.79 -16.61 4.30
C LEU A 35 -21.01 -17.22 4.98
N GLY A 36 -22.00 -17.70 4.22
CA GLY A 36 -23.27 -18.23 4.72
C GLY A 36 -24.09 -17.20 5.50
N LYS A 37 -23.86 -15.90 5.27
CA LYS A 37 -24.53 -14.80 5.99
C LYS A 37 -24.66 -13.57 5.10
N GLY A 38 -25.65 -12.73 5.41
CA GLY A 38 -25.93 -11.51 4.68
C GLY A 38 -24.82 -10.46 4.80
N ILE A 39 -24.66 -9.65 3.76
CA ILE A 39 -23.66 -8.57 3.70
C ILE A 39 -24.34 -7.22 3.60
N VAL A 40 -23.92 -6.29 4.43
CA VAL A 40 -24.38 -4.90 4.38
C VAL A 40 -23.56 -4.14 3.33
N VAL A 41 -24.23 -3.61 2.32
CA VAL A 41 -23.63 -2.66 1.37
C VAL A 41 -24.20 -1.27 1.64
N PRO A 42 -23.37 -0.27 1.98
CA PRO A 42 -23.86 1.08 2.19
C PRO A 42 -24.34 1.70 0.87
N PRO A 43 -25.23 2.71 0.88
CA PRO A 43 -25.77 3.31 -0.34
C PRO A 43 -24.71 3.89 -1.29
N TRP A 44 -23.59 4.38 -0.72
CA TRP A 44 -22.49 5.00 -1.46
C TRP A 44 -21.16 4.31 -1.15
N PRO A 45 -20.96 3.06 -1.59
CA PRO A 45 -19.84 2.24 -1.15
C PRO A 45 -18.48 2.74 -1.68
N HIS A 46 -18.47 3.46 -2.80
CA HIS A 46 -17.28 4.04 -3.41
C HIS A 46 -16.67 5.23 -2.65
N ILE A 47 -17.44 5.92 -1.79
CA ILE A 47 -16.96 7.09 -1.03
C ILE A 47 -16.77 6.82 0.46
N THR A 48 -16.98 5.59 0.94
CA THR A 48 -16.85 5.25 2.36
C THR A 48 -15.48 5.63 2.92
N GLY A 49 -14.41 5.47 2.12
CA GLY A 49 -13.06 5.90 2.49
C GLY A 49 -12.93 7.41 2.67
N ALA A 50 -13.55 8.21 1.78
CA ALA A 50 -13.55 9.66 1.88
C ALA A 50 -14.35 10.15 3.10
N ILE A 51 -15.51 9.52 3.37
CA ILE A 51 -16.30 9.79 4.57
C ILE A 51 -15.49 9.48 5.84
N GLY A 52 -14.78 8.35 5.86
CA GLY A 52 -13.89 7.98 6.97
C GLY A 52 -12.78 9.00 7.21
N ALA A 53 -12.12 9.45 6.13
CA ALA A 53 -11.09 10.48 6.20
C ALA A 53 -11.64 11.83 6.71
N ALA A 54 -12.81 12.25 6.23
CA ALA A 54 -13.46 13.48 6.68
C ALA A 54 -13.85 13.41 8.16
N LYS A 55 -14.44 12.28 8.60
CA LYS A 55 -14.79 12.07 10.00
C LYS A 55 -13.56 12.05 10.92
N TYR A 56 -12.47 11.43 10.47
CA TYR A 56 -11.21 11.44 11.21
C TYR A 56 -10.67 12.86 11.34
N ALA A 57 -10.61 13.61 10.24
CA ALA A 57 -10.15 15.00 10.23
C ALA A 57 -11.01 15.92 11.11
N TYR A 58 -12.33 15.68 11.18
CA TYR A 58 -13.23 16.42 12.05
C TYR A 58 -12.96 16.19 13.54
N GLY A 59 -12.53 14.98 13.91
CA GLY A 59 -12.21 14.62 15.29
C GLY A 59 -10.79 15.03 15.74
N THR A 60 -9.95 15.48 14.83
CA THR A 60 -8.58 15.93 15.11
C THR A 60 -8.51 17.45 15.15
N SER A 61 -8.01 18.01 16.26
CA SER A 61 -7.78 19.45 16.42
C SER A 61 -6.50 19.94 15.73
N ASP A 62 -5.56 19.03 15.46
CA ASP A 62 -4.29 19.37 14.84
C ASP A 62 -4.41 19.38 13.31
N PHE A 63 -4.12 20.52 12.71
CA PHE A 63 -3.91 20.60 11.27
C PHE A 63 -2.65 19.81 10.90
N GLY A 64 -2.81 18.76 10.08
CA GLY A 64 -1.68 17.98 9.59
C GLY A 64 -0.69 18.82 8.76
N ASN A 65 0.44 18.23 8.37
CA ASN A 65 1.48 18.90 7.57
C ASN A 65 1.12 19.14 6.09
N PHE A 66 -0.17 19.29 5.76
CA PHE A 66 -0.61 19.57 4.40
C PHE A 66 -0.11 20.96 3.98
N ARG A 67 0.67 21.00 2.89
CA ARG A 67 1.35 22.22 2.44
C ARG A 67 0.42 23.23 1.77
N GLY A 68 -0.86 22.89 1.56
CA GLY A 68 -1.84 23.70 0.85
C GLY A 68 -1.81 23.49 -0.66
N PHE A 69 -2.99 23.57 -1.31
CA PHE A 69 -3.15 23.31 -2.75
C PHE A 69 -2.31 24.25 -3.62
N LYS A 70 -2.30 25.56 -3.33
CA LYS A 70 -1.52 26.55 -4.08
C LYS A 70 -0.01 26.28 -4.04
N LYS A 71 0.50 25.82 -2.90
CA LYS A 71 1.91 25.48 -2.76
C LYS A 71 2.25 24.22 -3.53
N ILE A 72 1.35 23.23 -3.55
CA ILE A 72 1.52 21.96 -4.28
C ILE A 72 1.44 22.18 -5.79
N SER A 73 0.48 22.98 -6.27
CA SER A 73 0.30 23.26 -7.70
C SER A 73 1.50 23.98 -8.33
N ASN A 74 2.22 24.76 -7.52
CA ASN A 74 3.35 25.57 -7.95
C ASN A 74 4.70 24.92 -7.66
N ILE A 75 4.73 23.63 -7.29
CA ILE A 75 5.98 22.92 -7.08
C ILE A 75 6.66 22.70 -8.43
N GLU A 76 7.88 23.20 -8.57
CA GLU A 76 8.75 22.82 -9.67
C GLU A 76 9.38 21.46 -9.40
N TYR A 77 9.21 20.55 -10.36
CA TYR A 77 9.80 19.23 -10.30
C TYR A 77 10.29 18.78 -11.68
N ASN A 78 11.41 18.06 -11.69
CA ASN A 78 11.94 17.41 -12.88
C ASN A 78 11.57 15.93 -12.84
N VAL A 79 10.90 15.42 -13.88
CA VAL A 79 10.57 14.00 -13.99
C VAL A 79 11.37 13.38 -15.12
N GLY A 80 11.92 12.19 -14.90
CA GLY A 80 12.61 11.44 -15.95
C GLY A 80 12.73 9.95 -15.62
N PRO A 81 13.17 9.15 -16.60
CA PRO A 81 13.44 7.74 -16.39
C PRO A 81 14.59 7.56 -15.39
N TYR A 82 14.55 6.46 -14.64
CA TYR A 82 15.59 6.07 -13.71
C TYR A 82 15.97 4.61 -13.92
N GLU A 83 17.26 4.38 -14.06
CA GLU A 83 17.77 3.04 -14.26
C GLU A 83 17.98 2.32 -12.93
N CYS A 84 17.30 1.18 -12.75
CA CYS A 84 17.48 0.34 -11.58
C CYS A 84 18.92 -0.21 -11.50
N ILE A 85 19.57 -0.01 -10.36
CA ILE A 85 20.94 -0.51 -10.11
C ILE A 85 20.98 -2.02 -9.88
N ASN A 86 19.85 -2.63 -9.50
CA ASN A 86 19.77 -4.05 -9.23
C ASN A 86 19.23 -4.83 -10.43
N LYS A 87 20.12 -5.12 -11.38
CA LYS A 87 19.81 -5.89 -12.58
C LYS A 87 19.49 -7.36 -12.32
N ASN A 88 19.86 -7.89 -11.15
CA ASN A 88 19.69 -9.32 -10.83
C ASN A 88 18.32 -9.64 -10.20
N CYS A 89 17.40 -8.68 -10.05
CA CYS A 89 16.12 -8.94 -9.39
C CYS A 89 14.99 -9.44 -10.30
N GLY A 90 15.24 -9.57 -11.62
CA GLY A 90 14.28 -10.07 -12.61
C GLY A 90 12.99 -9.24 -12.79
N ASN A 91 12.88 -8.09 -12.13
CA ASN A 91 11.64 -7.29 -12.17
C ASN A 91 11.54 -6.38 -13.39
N ASP A 92 12.67 -6.09 -14.07
CA ASP A 92 12.79 -5.19 -15.22
C ASP A 92 11.91 -3.95 -15.10
N CYS A 93 12.10 -3.23 -13.98
CA CYS A 93 11.23 -2.12 -13.62
C CYS A 93 11.43 -0.94 -14.57
N ASN A 94 10.34 -0.40 -15.10
CA ASN A 94 10.33 0.92 -15.73
C ASN A 94 10.12 1.98 -14.65
N ILE A 95 11.22 2.47 -14.08
CA ILE A 95 11.18 3.40 -12.93
C ILE A 95 11.21 4.83 -13.45
N THR A 96 10.32 5.66 -12.92
CA THR A 96 10.34 7.12 -13.10
C THR A 96 10.80 7.77 -11.81
N ARG A 97 11.74 8.73 -11.91
CA ARG A 97 12.20 9.55 -10.79
C ARG A 97 11.71 10.98 -10.95
N ALA A 98 11.04 11.50 -9.93
CA ALA A 98 10.70 12.91 -9.79
C ALA A 98 11.66 13.57 -8.78
N GLU A 99 12.36 14.61 -9.21
CA GLU A 99 13.18 15.48 -8.36
C GLU A 99 12.39 16.75 -8.08
N ILE A 100 12.03 16.97 -6.81
CA ILE A 100 11.34 18.18 -6.37
C ILE A 100 12.38 19.19 -5.89
N LYS A 101 12.41 20.39 -6.49
CA LYS A 101 13.28 21.48 -6.06
C LYS A 101 12.71 22.12 -4.79
N GLY A 102 13.50 22.16 -3.72
CA GLY A 102 13.15 22.74 -2.43
C GLY A 102 14.40 23.12 -1.62
N LYS A 103 14.27 23.29 -0.30
CA LYS A 103 15.43 23.51 0.60
C LYS A 103 16.40 22.32 0.60
N GLU A 104 15.88 21.12 0.39
CA GLU A 104 16.63 19.88 0.19
C GLU A 104 16.14 19.19 -1.08
N LYS A 105 17.04 18.57 -1.83
CA LYS A 105 16.67 17.76 -3.00
C LYS A 105 15.95 16.50 -2.53
N MET A 106 14.65 16.41 -2.85
CA MET A 106 13.85 15.21 -2.60
C MET A 106 13.62 14.44 -3.89
N PHE A 107 13.94 13.14 -3.85
CA PHE A 107 13.68 12.21 -4.94
C PHE A 107 12.50 11.30 -4.61
N TYR A 108 11.57 11.18 -5.54
CA TYR A 108 10.46 10.24 -5.49
C TYR A 108 10.61 9.25 -6.64
N PHE A 109 10.45 7.96 -6.34
CA PHE A 109 10.55 6.89 -7.32
C PHE A 109 9.19 6.23 -7.50
N ILE A 110 8.79 6.03 -8.75
CA ILE A 110 7.49 5.47 -9.13
C ILE A 110 7.75 4.31 -10.09
N GLY A 111 7.09 3.17 -9.86
CA GLY A 111 7.18 2.00 -10.74
C GLY A 111 8.24 0.96 -10.35
N ASP A 112 8.87 1.08 -9.18
CA ASP A 112 9.78 0.05 -8.66
C ASP A 112 9.00 -1.09 -7.98
N ARG A 113 8.92 -2.25 -8.65
CA ARG A 113 8.15 -3.41 -8.16
C ARG A 113 8.69 -3.98 -6.85
N CYS A 114 10.00 -3.93 -6.66
CA CYS A 114 10.65 -4.39 -5.44
C CYS A 114 10.62 -3.38 -4.29
N GLN A 115 10.05 -2.19 -4.52
CA GLN A 115 9.93 -1.09 -3.55
C GLN A 115 11.27 -0.65 -2.94
N ARG A 116 12.40 -0.95 -3.59
CA ARG A 116 13.75 -0.61 -3.09
C ARG A 116 13.97 0.89 -2.94
N TYR A 117 13.29 1.68 -3.76
CA TYR A 117 13.46 3.12 -3.84
C TYR A 117 12.25 3.89 -3.31
N SER A 118 11.03 3.38 -3.54
CA SER A 118 9.80 4.04 -3.10
C SER A 118 9.42 3.74 -1.64
N ALA A 119 9.86 2.61 -1.07
CA ALA A 119 9.55 2.31 0.32
C ALA A 119 10.27 3.27 1.27
N LYS A 120 9.52 3.81 2.23
CA LYS A 120 10.12 4.43 3.41
C LYS A 120 10.83 3.35 4.21
N LYS A 121 12.14 3.47 4.37
CA LYS A 121 12.87 2.65 5.32
C LYS A 121 12.59 3.20 6.71
N ASP A 122 11.58 2.65 7.37
CA ASP A 122 11.54 2.77 8.83
C ASP A 122 12.77 2.04 9.37
N GLU A 123 13.59 2.72 10.19
CA GLU A 123 14.64 2.05 10.94
C GLU A 123 13.97 1.02 11.85
N LYS A 124 13.97 -0.24 11.43
CA LYS A 124 13.50 -1.33 12.28
C LYS A 124 14.40 -1.34 13.52
N LYS A 125 13.81 -1.01 14.68
CA LYS A 125 14.48 -1.08 16.00
C LYS A 125 15.10 -2.45 16.28
N ILE A 126 14.57 -3.49 15.62
CA ILE A 126 15.05 -4.86 15.71
C ILE A 126 15.53 -5.27 14.31
N LYS A 127 16.80 -5.66 14.21
CA LYS A 127 17.36 -6.32 13.01
C LYS A 127 17.27 -7.83 13.21
N PRO A 128 16.22 -8.50 12.72
CA PRO A 128 16.12 -9.95 12.85
C PRO A 128 17.29 -10.62 12.10
N PRO A 129 17.72 -11.82 12.53
CA PRO A 129 18.71 -12.60 11.82
C PRO A 129 18.26 -12.88 10.37
N ASN A 130 19.22 -13.01 9.46
CA ASN A 130 18.92 -13.28 8.05
C ASN A 130 18.55 -14.76 7.86
N LEU A 131 17.28 -15.08 8.11
CA LEU A 131 16.74 -16.45 8.01
C LEU A 131 16.88 -17.05 6.60
N PHE A 132 16.96 -16.23 5.55
CA PHE A 132 17.20 -16.73 4.19
C PHE A 132 18.63 -17.25 4.02
N LYS A 133 19.62 -16.55 4.60
CA LYS A 133 21.01 -16.99 4.62
C LYS A 133 21.17 -18.27 5.45
N GLU A 134 20.48 -18.35 6.58
CA GLU A 134 20.48 -19.53 7.44
C GLU A 134 19.83 -20.73 6.74
N ARG A 135 18.65 -20.54 6.12
CA ARG A 135 18.02 -21.55 5.26
C ARG A 135 18.95 -22.00 4.15
N GLN A 136 19.60 -21.07 3.44
CA GLN A 136 20.49 -21.43 2.34
C GLN A 136 21.66 -22.28 2.84
N LYS A 137 22.25 -21.93 3.99
CA LYS A 137 23.29 -22.73 4.61
C LYS A 137 22.81 -24.13 4.99
N ILE A 138 21.61 -24.25 5.57
CA ILE A 138 21.00 -25.56 5.88
C ILE A 138 20.80 -26.38 4.61
N MET A 139 20.35 -25.76 3.51
CA MET A 139 20.14 -26.45 2.23
C MET A 139 21.49 -26.89 1.61
N GLU A 140 22.52 -26.05 1.68
CA GLU A 140 23.87 -26.36 1.19
C GLU A 140 24.54 -27.47 2.02
N ASP A 141 24.36 -27.46 3.34
CA ASP A 141 24.90 -28.48 4.24
C ASP A 141 24.13 -29.81 4.14
N ALA A 142 22.83 -29.79 3.79
CA ALA A 142 22.04 -31.00 3.54
C ALA A 142 22.35 -31.70 2.20
N CYS A 143 23.03 -30.99 1.28
CA CYS A 143 23.50 -31.56 0.01
C CYS A 143 24.94 -32.08 0.06
N LYS A 144 25.61 -32.00 1.22
CA LYS A 144 26.90 -32.66 1.48
C LYS A 144 26.67 -34.03 2.10
#